data_AF-A0A644W376-F1
#
_entry.id   AF-A0A644W376-F1
#
_cell.length_a   1.000
_cell.length_b   1.000
_cell.length_c   1.000
_cell.angle_alpha   90.00
_cell.angle_beta   90.00
_cell.angle_gamma   90.00
#
_symmetry.space_group_name_H-M   'P 1'
#
loop_
_entity.id
_entity.type
_entity.pdbx_description
1 polymer ?
#
loop_
_entity_poly.entity_id
_entity_poly.type
_entity_poly.pdbx_seq_one_letter_code
_entity_poly.pdbx_strand_id
1 'polypeptide(L)'
;MEPKGKPGRLSGEERTAVSLLMHFCSAVGSANDAEDHGYQDEAGRIREEACTSIRNLADQHPFLAEVFPGLLRELDTGHILGFGWLGLYRDAEAMMAEEDR
;
A
#
# COMPACT_ATOMS: atom_id res chain seq x y z
N MET A 1 20.03 -11.21 -22.89
CA MET A 1 19.19 -10.78 -21.75
C MET A 1 18.22 -9.78 -22.32
N GLU A 2 17.03 -10.24 -22.70
CA GLU A 2 15.99 -9.31 -23.16
C GLU A 2 15.51 -8.46 -21.97
N PRO A 3 15.22 -7.18 -22.16
CA PRO A 3 14.63 -6.38 -21.10
C PRO A 3 13.28 -7.01 -20.74
N LYS A 4 13.10 -7.39 -19.48
CA LYS A 4 11.78 -7.77 -18.94
C LYS A 4 10.81 -6.67 -19.33
N GLY A 5 9.86 -7.01 -20.21
CA GLY A 5 8.89 -6.08 -20.75
C GLY A 5 8.17 -5.35 -19.63
N LYS A 6 7.68 -4.14 -19.94
CA LYS A 6 6.72 -3.42 -19.10
C LYS A 6 5.69 -4.42 -18.56
N PRO A 7 5.28 -4.34 -17.27
CA PRO A 7 4.17 -5.15 -16.81
C PRO A 7 3.02 -4.96 -17.80
N GLY A 8 2.46 -6.07 -18.27
CA GLY A 8 1.26 -6.01 -19.09
C GLY A 8 0.17 -5.29 -18.33
N ARG A 9 -0.83 -4.77 -19.05
CA ARG A 9 -1.99 -4.10 -18.47
C ARG A 9 -2.53 -4.90 -17.28
N LEU A 10 -2.74 -4.24 -16.14
CA LEU A 10 -3.27 -4.87 -14.93
C LEU A 10 -4.65 -5.48 -15.22
N SER A 11 -4.86 -6.70 -14.75
CA SER A 11 -6.18 -7.32 -14.68
C SER A 11 -7.11 -6.54 -13.76
N GLY A 12 -8.43 -6.76 -13.88
CA GLY A 12 -9.41 -6.11 -13.01
C GLY A 12 -9.21 -6.45 -11.52
N GLU A 13 -8.75 -7.66 -11.22
CA GLU A 13 -8.40 -8.09 -9.87
C GLU A 13 -7.16 -7.35 -9.36
N GLU A 14 -6.09 -7.28 -10.16
CA GLU A 14 -4.87 -6.55 -9.80
C GLU A 14 -5.15 -5.05 -9.59
N ARG A 15 -5.97 -4.43 -10.44
CA ARG A 15 -6.43 -3.04 -10.26
C ARG A 15 -7.18 -2.84 -8.95
N THR A 16 -8.01 -3.82 -8.58
CA THR A 16 -8.74 -3.79 -7.31
C THR A 16 -7.79 -3.90 -6.13
N ALA A 17 -6.81 -4.81 -6.21
CA ALA A 17 -5.80 -4.97 -5.17
C ALA A 17 -4.92 -3.71 -5.02
N VAL A 18 -4.48 -3.08 -6.12
CA VAL A 18 -3.72 -1.82 -6.05
C VAL A 18 -4.56 -0.69 -5.45
N SER A 19 -5.85 -0.59 -5.81
CA SER A 19 -6.78 0.40 -5.24
C SER A 19 -6.99 0.19 -3.73
N LEU A 20 -7.14 -1.07 -3.28
CA LEU A 20 -7.22 -1.41 -1.86
C LEU A 20 -5.93 -1.07 -1.13
N LEU A 21 -4.76 -1.32 -1.74
CA LEU A 21 -3.48 -0.93 -1.17
C LEU A 21 -3.40 0.58 -0.93
N MET A 22 -3.82 1.39 -1.92
CA MET A 22 -3.89 2.85 -1.79
C MET A 22 -4.84 3.26 -0.65
N HIS A 23 -6.00 2.62 -0.56
CA HIS A 23 -6.97 2.88 0.50
C HIS A 23 -6.36 2.66 1.90
N PHE A 24 -5.70 1.52 2.12
CA PHE A 24 -5.07 1.23 3.41
C PHE A 24 -3.87 2.12 3.72
N CYS A 25 -3.08 2.50 2.71
CA CYS A 25 -2.01 3.49 2.90
C CYS A 25 -2.58 4.85 3.34
N SER A 26 -3.69 5.29 2.72
CA SER A 26 -4.39 6.51 3.13
C SER A 26 -4.93 6.40 4.56
N ALA A 27 -5.41 5.22 4.98
CA ALA A 27 -5.88 5.00 6.34
C ALA A 27 -4.75 5.15 7.37
N VAL A 28 -3.53 4.68 7.07
CA VAL A 28 -2.35 4.94 7.91
C VAL A 28 -2.08 6.44 8.02
N GLY A 29 -2.15 7.18 6.91
CA GLY A 29 -2.03 8.65 6.93
C GLY A 29 -3.09 9.32 7.82
N SER A 30 -4.35 8.91 7.72
CA SER A 30 -5.43 9.41 8.57
C SER A 30 -5.23 9.06 10.05
N ALA A 31 -4.66 7.89 10.35
CA ALA A 31 -4.33 7.52 11.72
C ALA A 31 -3.24 8.42 12.30
N ASN A 32 -2.25 8.82 11.49
CA ASN A 32 -1.21 9.75 11.92
C ASN A 32 -1.81 11.13 12.23
N ASP A 33 -2.71 11.64 11.39
CA ASP A 33 -3.45 12.88 11.64
C ASP A 33 -4.30 12.79 12.92
N ALA A 34 -4.99 11.66 13.12
CA ALA A 34 -5.75 11.41 14.34
C ALA A 34 -4.86 11.40 15.60
N GLU A 35 -3.67 10.80 15.54
CA GLU A 35 -2.68 10.83 16.64
C GLU A 35 -2.22 12.26 16.95
N ASP A 36 -1.91 13.06 15.92
CA ASP A 36 -1.53 14.47 16.05
C ASP A 36 -2.64 15.32 16.70
N HIS A 37 -3.89 14.88 16.56
CA HIS A 37 -5.07 15.49 17.16
C HIS A 37 -5.48 14.89 18.52
N GLY A 38 -4.68 13.97 19.09
CA GLY A 38 -4.92 13.40 20.42
C GLY A 38 -5.92 12.26 20.46
N TYR A 39 -6.12 11.54 19.36
CA TYR A 39 -6.96 10.34 19.27
C TYR A 39 -6.11 9.06 19.23
N GLN A 40 -5.26 8.84 20.24
CA GLN A 40 -4.25 7.76 20.24
C GLN A 40 -4.85 6.36 20.10
N ASP A 41 -5.93 6.06 20.83
CA ASP A 41 -6.56 4.73 20.82
C ASP A 41 -7.13 4.41 19.43
N GLU A 42 -7.80 5.38 18.81
CA GLU A 42 -8.38 5.23 17.49
C GLU A 42 -7.30 5.16 16.41
N ALA A 43 -6.25 5.99 16.50
CA ALA A 43 -5.10 5.93 15.62
C ALA A 43 -4.41 4.56 15.68
N GLY A 44 -4.23 4.00 16.88
CA GLY A 44 -3.68 2.66 17.08
C GLY A 44 -4.53 1.59 16.40
N ARG A 45 -5.85 1.63 16.60
CA ARG A 45 -6.80 0.70 15.99
C ARG A 45 -6.76 0.75 14.45
N ILE A 46 -6.77 1.96 13.88
CA ILE A 46 -6.71 2.16 12.42
C ILE A 46 -5.39 1.63 11.85
N ARG A 47 -4.24 1.90 12.50
CA ARG A 47 -2.93 1.41 12.05
C ARG A 47 -2.88 -0.12 12.06
N GLU A 48 -3.37 -0.75 13.11
CA GLU A 48 -3.39 -2.21 13.24
C GLU A 48 -4.27 -2.85 12.15
N GLU A 49 -5.47 -2.31 11.95
CA GLU A 49 -6.41 -2.78 10.92
C GLU A 49 -5.84 -2.60 9.51
N ALA A 50 -5.26 -1.44 9.21
CA ALA A 50 -4.65 -1.14 7.92
C ALA A 50 -3.43 -2.03 7.65
N CYS A 51 -2.49 -2.15 8.59
CA CYS A 51 -1.29 -2.98 8.41
C CYS A 51 -1.63 -4.46 8.25
N THR A 52 -2.60 -4.96 9.02
CA THR A 52 -3.11 -6.34 8.88
C THR A 52 -3.74 -6.55 7.51
N SER A 53 -4.54 -5.59 7.05
CA SER A 53 -5.20 -5.67 5.76
C SER A 53 -4.21 -5.61 4.59
N ILE A 54 -3.20 -4.75 4.65
CA ILE A 54 -2.12 -4.69 3.66
C ILE A 54 -1.36 -6.02 3.61
N ARG A 55 -1.06 -6.61 4.76
CA ARG A 55 -0.37 -7.91 4.82
C ARG A 55 -1.20 -9.02 4.21
N ASN A 56 -2.48 -9.12 4.59
CA ASN A 56 -3.42 -10.08 4.02
C ASN A 56 -3.59 -9.90 2.50
N LEU A 57 -3.59 -8.65 2.03
CA LEU A 57 -3.70 -8.33 0.61
C LEU A 57 -2.43 -8.78 -0.15
N ALA A 58 -1.24 -8.56 0.40
CA ALA A 58 0.02 -9.04 -0.19
C ALA A 58 0.10 -10.57 -0.25
N ASP A 59 -0.43 -11.26 0.77
CA ASP A 59 -0.49 -12.72 0.80
C ASP A 59 -1.47 -13.29 -0.23
N GLN A 60 -2.63 -12.65 -0.42
CA GLN A 60 -3.64 -13.04 -1.42
C GLN A 60 -3.22 -12.70 -2.85
N HIS A 61 -2.44 -11.64 -3.02
CA HIS A 61 -2.03 -11.13 -4.32
C HIS A 61 -0.50 -10.97 -4.39
N PRO A 62 0.25 -12.06 -4.63
CA PRO A 62 1.72 -12.04 -4.65
C PRO A 62 2.34 -11.02 -5.62
N PHE A 63 1.61 -10.66 -6.69
CA PHE A 63 2.06 -9.63 -7.63
C PHE A 63 2.36 -8.29 -6.94
N LEU A 64 1.66 -7.95 -5.85
CA LEU A 64 1.91 -6.72 -5.09
C LEU A 64 3.34 -6.66 -4.57
N ALA A 65 3.91 -7.78 -4.13
CA ALA A 65 5.30 -7.85 -3.69
C ALA A 65 6.29 -7.78 -4.85
N GLU A 66 5.88 -8.18 -6.06
CA GLU A 66 6.70 -8.06 -7.27
C GLU A 66 6.76 -6.61 -7.77
N VAL A 67 5.63 -5.90 -7.73
CA VAL A 67 5.51 -4.54 -8.26
C VAL A 67 5.83 -3.44 -7.25
N PHE A 68 5.66 -3.71 -5.94
CA PHE A 68 6.08 -2.84 -4.84
C PHE A 68 7.21 -3.50 -4.04
N PRO A 69 8.44 -3.54 -4.59
CA PRO A 69 9.57 -4.19 -3.94
C PRO A 69 9.92 -3.45 -2.65
N GLY A 70 9.59 -4.06 -1.52
CA GLY A 70 9.74 -3.44 -0.21
C GLY A 70 8.47 -3.41 0.62
N LEU A 71 7.29 -3.69 0.03
CA LEU A 71 6.00 -3.71 0.72
C LEU A 71 6.06 -4.46 2.07
N LEU A 72 6.55 -5.70 2.06
CA LEU A 72 6.66 -6.49 3.28
C LEU A 72 7.69 -5.92 4.27
N ARG A 73 8.79 -5.34 3.77
CA ARG A 73 9.79 -4.70 4.61
C ARG A 73 9.24 -3.45 5.30
N GLU A 74 8.43 -2.65 4.60
CA GLU A 74 7.75 -1.48 5.16
C GLU A 74 6.87 -1.86 6.35
N LEU A 75 6.14 -2.98 6.23
CA LEU A 75 5.36 -3.56 7.32
C LEU A 75 6.25 -4.10 8.45
N ASP A 76 7.25 -4.92 8.12
CA ASP A 76 8.11 -5.62 9.10
C ASP A 76 8.95 -4.67 9.95
N THR A 77 9.36 -3.55 9.36
CA THR A 77 10.17 -2.53 10.05
C THR A 77 9.32 -1.47 10.75
N GLY A 78 8.01 -1.44 10.51
CA GLY A 78 7.12 -0.38 10.96
C GLY A 78 7.35 0.97 10.27
N HIS A 79 8.22 1.04 9.27
CA HIS A 79 8.48 2.28 8.52
C HIS A 79 7.22 2.81 7.82
N ILE A 80 6.29 1.90 7.48
CA ILE A 80 4.96 2.24 6.96
C ILE A 80 4.18 3.19 7.87
N LEU A 81 4.36 3.12 9.20
CA LEU A 81 3.66 3.95 10.17
C LEU A 81 4.17 5.40 10.18
N GLY A 82 5.41 5.62 9.73
CA GLY A 82 5.99 6.95 9.55
C GLY A 82 5.67 7.51 8.17
N PHE A 83 6.65 7.45 7.27
CA PHE A 83 6.55 8.00 5.92
C PHE A 83 6.34 6.93 4.83
N GLY A 84 6.54 5.65 5.17
CA GLY A 84 6.48 4.55 4.19
C GLY A 84 5.14 4.44 3.47
N TRP A 85 4.03 4.69 4.17
CA TRP A 85 2.69 4.66 3.57
C TRP A 85 2.54 5.66 2.40
N LEU A 86 3.13 6.86 2.50
CA LEU A 86 2.96 7.91 1.49
C LEU A 86 3.74 7.58 0.22
N GLY A 87 4.94 7.02 0.36
CA GLY A 87 5.73 6.54 -0.78
C GLY A 87 4.98 5.45 -1.52
N LEU A 88 4.53 4.44 -0.79
CA LEU A 88 3.77 3.31 -1.33
C LEU A 88 2.46 3.75 -2.00
N TYR A 89 1.72 4.69 -1.40
CA TYR A 89 0.52 5.27 -2.00
C TYR A 89 0.81 5.91 -3.35
N ARG A 90 1.87 6.74 -3.44
CA ARG A 90 2.24 7.45 -4.67
C ARG A 90 2.70 6.51 -5.77
N ASP A 91 3.45 5.47 -5.41
CA ASP A 91 3.89 4.45 -6.37
C ASP A 91 2.68 3.69 -6.94
N ALA A 92 1.71 3.35 -6.07
CA ALA A 92 0.47 2.71 -6.48
C ALA A 92 -0.42 3.62 -7.34
N GLU A 93 -0.51 4.90 -7.00
CA GLU A 93 -1.23 5.91 -7.79
C GLU A 93 -0.63 6.07 -9.18
N ALA A 94 0.71 6.18 -9.27
CA ALA A 94 1.42 6.31 -10.53
C ALA A 94 1.17 5.10 -11.44
N MET A 95 1.22 3.89 -10.88
CA MET A 95 0.90 2.66 -11.60
C MET A 95 -0.52 2.68 -12.17
N MET A 96 -1.52 3.05 -11.36
CA MET A 96 -2.91 3.12 -11.81
C MET A 96 -3.12 4.19 -12.90
N ALA A 97 -2.41 5.32 -12.82
CA ALA A 97 -2.48 6.39 -13.81
C ALA A 97 -1.83 6.02 -15.17
N GLU A 98 -0.79 5.18 -15.16
CA GLU A 98 -0.18 4.65 -16.39
C GLU A 98 -1.09 3.65 -17.12
N GLU A 99 -1.94 2.92 -16.37
CA GLU A 99 -2.89 1.93 -16.92
C GLU A 99 -4.11 2.56 -17.63
N ASP A 100 -4.40 3.83 -17.37
CA ASP A 100 -5.50 4.56 -17.99
C ASP A 100 -5.09 5.30 -19.29
N ARG A 101 -3.80 5.24 -19.67
CA ARG A 101 -3.25 5.87 -20.89
C ARG A 101 -3.20 4.91 -22.07
#